data_AF-A0AB34AP28-F1
#
_entry.id   AF-A0AB34AP28-F1
#
_cell.length_a   1.000
_cell.length_b   1.000
_cell.length_c   1.000
_cell.angle_alpha   90.00
_cell.angle_beta   90.00
_cell.angle_gamma   90.00
#
_symmetry.space_group_name_H-M   'P 1'
#
loop_
_entity.id
_entity.type
_entity.pdbx_description
1 polymer ?
#
loop_
_entity_poly.entity_id
_entity_poly.type
_entity_poly.pdbx_seq_one_letter_code
_entity_poly.pdbx_strand_id
1 'polypeptide(L)'
;MTNKSHRKAKTININLTEEEYKKVKALAEDRDLNPTAYTRLAALGNRIKPTVVYNTDEHTEQLKKEKQKLEMALETSVPKEDVELLEAQCEHYKTYIDTFKQFLQYVQEDAEYINLNGYKNDEKLKEDIKDAIKSFFEN
;
A
#
# COMPACT_ATOMS: atom_id res chain seq x y z
N MET A 1 -24.80 -44.21 -37.91
CA MET A 1 -23.35 -44.47 -37.83
C MET A 1 -22.65 -43.62 -38.88
N THR A 2 -22.23 -42.41 -38.54
CA THR A 2 -21.58 -41.49 -39.49
C THR A 2 -20.07 -41.43 -39.23
N ASN A 3 -19.32 -41.75 -40.29
CA ASN A 3 -17.87 -41.89 -40.36
C ASN A 3 -17.11 -40.77 -39.65
N LYS A 4 -16.40 -41.10 -38.57
CA LYS A 4 -15.27 -40.31 -38.07
C LYS A 4 -14.13 -40.40 -39.08
N SER A 5 -14.26 -39.61 -40.16
CA SER A 5 -13.17 -39.29 -41.07
C SER A 5 -11.96 -38.90 -40.24
N HIS A 6 -10.91 -39.72 -40.30
CA HIS A 6 -9.63 -39.41 -39.71
C HIS A 6 -9.10 -38.13 -40.37
N ARG A 7 -9.38 -36.97 -39.77
CA ARG A 7 -8.67 -35.72 -40.08
C ARG A 7 -7.23 -35.93 -39.63
N LYS A 8 -6.42 -36.55 -40.49
CA LYS A 8 -4.97 -36.67 -40.30
C LYS A 8 -4.44 -35.26 -40.04
N ALA A 9 -3.94 -35.02 -38.82
CA ALA A 9 -3.31 -33.75 -38.49
C ALA A 9 -2.15 -33.53 -39.48
N LYS A 10 -2.22 -32.46 -40.27
CA LYS A 10 -1.14 -32.09 -41.19
C LYS A 10 -0.19 -31.18 -40.44
N THR A 11 1.09 -31.53 -40.42
CA THR A 11 2.15 -30.69 -39.87
C THR A 11 2.66 -29.74 -40.96
N ILE A 12 2.82 -28.47 -40.61
CA ILE A 12 3.43 -27.45 -41.46
C ILE A 12 4.71 -26.99 -40.77
N ASN A 13 5.85 -27.13 -41.45
CA ASN A 13 7.13 -26.63 -40.97
C ASN A 13 7.43 -25.31 -41.67
N ILE A 14 7.77 -24.28 -40.89
CA ILE A 14 8.12 -22.94 -41.40
C ILE A 14 9.54 -22.66 -40.94
N ASN A 15 10.43 -22.39 -41.91
CA ASN A 15 11.78 -21.94 -41.62
C ASN A 15 11.77 -20.42 -41.46
N LEU A 16 12.30 -19.94 -40.35
CA LEU A 16 12.41 -18.52 -40.02
C LEU A 16 13.87 -18.20 -39.69
N THR A 17 14.31 -17.00 -40.04
CA THR A 17 15.53 -16.43 -39.47
C THR A 17 15.33 -16.12 -37.98
N GLU A 18 16.43 -15.93 -37.25
CA GLU A 18 16.36 -15.63 -35.81
C GLU A 18 15.60 -14.32 -35.52
N GLU A 19 15.77 -13.31 -36.39
CA GLU A 19 15.07 -12.02 -36.28
C GLU A 19 13.56 -12.15 -36.52
N GLU A 20 13.17 -12.93 -37.53
CA GLU A 20 11.76 -13.18 -37.83
C GLU A 20 11.08 -13.97 -36.70
N TYR A 21 11.77 -14.96 -36.12
CA TYR A 21 11.27 -15.70 -34.98
C TYR A 21 11.06 -14.80 -33.75
N LYS A 22 12.00 -13.89 -33.46
CA LYS A 22 11.84 -12.92 -32.36
C LYS A 22 10.62 -12.03 -32.55
N LYS A 23 10.35 -11.57 -33.78
CA LYS A 23 9.15 -10.78 -34.11
C LYS A 23 7.87 -11.57 -33.88
N VAL A 24 7.81 -12.82 -34.35
CA VAL A 24 6.65 -13.71 -34.14
C VAL A 24 6.44 -13.98 -32.64
N LYS A 25 7.52 -14.16 -31.88
CA LYS A 25 7.46 -14.39 -30.44
C LYS A 25 6.87 -13.20 -29.69
N ALA A 26 7.36 -11.98 -29.95
CA ALA A 26 6.81 -10.77 -29.33
C ALA A 26 5.32 -10.58 -29.65
N LEU A 27 4.92 -10.74 -30.91
CA LEU A 27 3.52 -10.60 -31.33
C LEU A 27 2.58 -11.64 -30.72
N ALA A 28 3.12 -12.82 -30.37
CA ALA A 28 2.41 -13.88 -29.69
C ALA A 28 2.29 -13.60 -28.18
N GLU A 29 3.37 -13.11 -27.54
CA GLU A 29 3.40 -12.69 -26.14
C GLU A 29 2.40 -11.57 -25.87
N ASP A 30 2.31 -10.55 -26.74
CA ASP A 30 1.31 -9.46 -26.67
C ASP A 30 -0.15 -9.95 -26.62
N ARG A 31 -0.39 -11.21 -26.95
CA ARG A 31 -1.72 -11.82 -27.09
C ARG A 31 -1.90 -13.05 -26.22
N ASP A 32 -0.99 -13.30 -25.29
CA ASP A 32 -0.98 -14.46 -24.41
C ASP A 32 -1.02 -15.80 -25.18
N LEU A 33 -0.37 -15.85 -26.34
CA LEU A 33 -0.30 -17.03 -27.22
C LEU A 33 1.14 -17.53 -27.35
N ASN A 34 1.30 -18.84 -27.57
CA ASN A 34 2.59 -19.35 -28.02
C ASN A 34 2.80 -19.06 -29.52
N PRO A 35 4.06 -18.95 -30.00
CA PRO A 35 4.37 -18.62 -31.40
C PRO A 35 3.63 -19.52 -32.40
N THR A 36 3.55 -20.82 -32.14
CA THR A 36 2.89 -21.80 -33.00
C THR A 36 1.38 -21.55 -33.13
N ALA A 37 0.70 -21.24 -32.01
CA ALA A 37 -0.72 -20.95 -31.97
C ALA A 37 -1.01 -19.60 -32.64
N TYR A 38 -0.17 -18.59 -32.38
CA TYR A 38 -0.23 -17.29 -33.02
C TYR A 38 -0.11 -17.40 -34.55
N THR A 39 0.93 -18.07 -35.05
CA THR A 39 1.15 -18.28 -36.49
C THR A 39 0.00 -19.06 -37.12
N ARG A 40 -0.54 -20.07 -36.44
CA ARG A 40 -1.71 -20.82 -36.91
C ARG A 40 -2.93 -19.91 -37.07
N LEU A 41 -3.24 -19.09 -36.07
CA LEU A 41 -4.40 -18.20 -36.10
C LEU A 41 -4.24 -17.09 -37.14
N ALA A 42 -3.04 -16.51 -37.24
CA ALA A 42 -2.70 -15.51 -38.24
C ALA A 42 -2.86 -16.04 -39.67
N ALA A 43 -2.28 -17.22 -39.95
CA ALA A 43 -2.31 -17.83 -41.29
C ALA A 43 -3.70 -18.31 -41.70
N LEU A 44 -4.54 -18.73 -40.74
CA LEU A 44 -5.92 -19.13 -41.00
C LEU A 44 -6.87 -17.95 -41.27
N GLY A 45 -6.37 -16.71 -41.26
CA GLY A 45 -7.19 -15.51 -41.50
C GLY A 45 -8.23 -15.25 -40.42
N ASN A 46 -8.20 -16.01 -39.32
CA ASN A 46 -8.98 -15.70 -38.13
C ASN A 46 -8.41 -14.41 -37.58
N ARG A 47 -9.19 -13.31 -37.69
CA ARG A 47 -8.83 -12.00 -37.16
C ARG A 47 -8.43 -12.18 -35.70
N ILE A 48 -7.12 -12.25 -35.48
CA ILE A 48 -6.53 -12.07 -34.17
C ILE A 48 -7.13 -10.75 -33.67
N LYS A 49 -7.73 -10.77 -32.48
CA LYS A 49 -8.43 -9.59 -31.94
C LYS A 49 -7.55 -8.37 -32.19
N PRO A 50 -8.08 -7.28 -32.80
CA PRO A 50 -7.29 -6.08 -32.98
C PRO A 50 -6.80 -5.65 -31.60
N THR A 51 -5.47 -5.64 -31.43
CA THR A 51 -4.86 -5.05 -30.26
C THR A 51 -5.15 -3.56 -30.38
N VAL A 52 -6.00 -3.04 -29.49
CA VAL A 52 -6.23 -1.60 -29.40
C VAL A 52 -4.91 -1.00 -28.94
N VAL A 53 -4.16 -0.46 -29.90
CA VAL A 53 -2.98 0.36 -29.61
C VAL A 53 -3.55 1.69 -29.14
N TYR A 54 -3.66 1.87 -27.82
CA TYR A 54 -3.92 3.18 -27.25
C TYR A 54 -2.76 4.08 -27.67
N ASN A 55 -3.05 5.27 -28.21
CA ASN A 55 -2.03 6.30 -28.35
C ASN A 55 -1.49 6.55 -26.94
N THR A 56 -0.23 6.17 -26.73
CA THR A 56 0.44 6.19 -25.42
C THR A 56 0.30 7.54 -24.74
N ASP A 57 0.21 8.61 -25.52
CA ASP A 57 0.21 10.00 -25.09
C ASP A 57 -1.12 10.39 -24.41
N GLU A 58 -2.28 10.03 -24.97
CA GLU A 58 -3.57 10.38 -24.33
C GLU A 58 -3.82 9.57 -23.05
N HIS A 59 -3.43 8.29 -23.05
CA HIS A 59 -3.58 7.42 -21.88
C HIS A 59 -2.62 7.81 -20.76
N THR A 60 -1.38 8.22 -21.09
CA THR A 60 -0.45 8.75 -20.07
C THR A 60 -0.89 10.09 -19.51
N GLU A 61 -1.45 10.99 -20.33
CA GLU A 61 -1.99 12.26 -19.83
C GLU A 61 -3.24 12.06 -18.97
N GLN A 62 -4.11 11.09 -19.28
CA GLN A 62 -5.24 10.71 -18.41
C GLN A 62 -4.75 10.13 -17.08
N LEU A 63 -3.79 9.19 -17.11
CA LEU A 63 -3.19 8.64 -15.90
C LEU A 63 -2.50 9.69 -15.02
N LYS A 64 -1.82 10.68 -15.62
CA LYS A 64 -1.23 11.81 -14.87
C LYS A 64 -2.29 12.64 -14.18
N LYS A 65 -3.39 12.96 -14.86
CA LYS A 65 -4.51 13.71 -14.28
C LYS A 65 -5.19 12.94 -13.15
N GLU A 66 -5.42 11.64 -13.32
CA GLU A 66 -5.98 10.78 -12.27
C GLU A 66 -5.04 10.69 -11.07
N LYS A 67 -3.74 10.49 -11.30
CA LYS A 67 -2.73 10.49 -10.23
C LYS A 67 -2.74 11.81 -9.44
N GLN A 68 -2.73 12.95 -10.13
CA GLN A 68 -2.76 14.26 -9.49
C GLN A 68 -4.05 14.47 -8.67
N LYS A 69 -5.19 14.02 -9.19
CA LYS A 69 -6.48 14.09 -8.48
C LYS A 69 -6.48 13.22 -7.21
N LEU A 70 -5.87 12.04 -7.27
CA LEU A 70 -5.72 11.14 -6.12
C LEU A 70 -4.74 11.70 -5.08
N GLU A 71 -3.62 12.29 -5.50
CA GLU A 71 -2.67 12.95 -4.59
C GLU A 71 -3.33 14.13 -3.85
N MET A 72 -4.08 14.98 -4.56
CA MET A 72 -4.84 16.07 -3.92
C MET A 72 -5.90 15.53 -2.95
N ALA A 73 -6.64 14.48 -3.34
CA ALA A 73 -7.64 13.87 -2.47
C ALA A 73 -7.01 13.27 -1.19
N LEU A 74 -5.82 12.66 -1.31
CA LEU A 74 -5.09 12.10 -0.18
C LEU A 74 -4.63 13.20 0.79
N GLU A 75 -4.04 14.29 0.25
CA GLU A 75 -3.59 15.44 1.05
C GLU A 75 -4.75 16.17 1.76
N THR A 76 -5.97 16.08 1.22
CA THR A 76 -7.17 16.68 1.83
C THR A 76 -7.91 15.70 2.77
N SER A 77 -7.61 14.40 2.73
CA SER A 77 -8.37 13.37 3.44
C SER A 77 -8.09 13.29 4.94
N VAL A 78 -6.92 13.78 5.37
CA VAL A 78 -6.58 13.92 6.78
C VAL A 78 -6.34 15.41 7.04
N PRO A 79 -7.29 16.11 7.68
CA PRO A 79 -7.09 17.50 8.05
C PRO A 79 -5.82 17.62 8.87
N LYS A 80 -4.92 18.54 8.50
CA LYS A 80 -3.69 18.77 9.27
C LYS A 80 -4.02 19.15 10.71
N GLU A 81 -5.14 19.84 10.93
CA GLU A 81 -5.63 20.16 12.27
C GLU A 81 -5.94 18.90 13.11
N ASP A 82 -6.48 17.83 12.51
CA ASP A 82 -6.79 16.60 13.23
C ASP A 82 -5.51 15.87 13.65
N VAL A 83 -4.48 15.90 12.80
CA VAL A 83 -3.16 15.35 13.12
C VAL A 83 -2.49 16.15 14.23
N GLU A 84 -2.47 17.47 14.11
CA GLU A 84 -1.90 18.36 15.12
C GLU A 84 -2.62 18.25 16.47
N LEU A 85 -3.96 18.15 16.46
CA LEU A 85 -4.75 17.93 17.66
C LEU A 85 -4.42 16.58 18.32
N LEU A 86 -4.32 15.52 17.52
CA LEU A 86 -3.98 14.19 18.02
C LEU A 86 -2.56 14.13 18.57
N GLU A 87 -1.59 14.77 17.91
CA GLU A 87 -0.21 14.91 18.39
C GLU A 87 -0.16 15.67 19.72
N ALA A 88 -0.89 16.78 19.84
CA ALA A 88 -0.99 17.54 21.08
C ALA A 88 -1.61 16.70 22.22
N GLN A 89 -2.65 15.91 21.93
CA GLN A 89 -3.22 14.98 22.91
C GLN A 89 -2.22 13.89 23.32
N CYS A 90 -1.47 13.32 22.38
CA CYS A 90 -0.45 12.31 22.67
C CYS A 90 0.68 12.87 23.56
N GLU A 91 1.19 14.07 23.27
CA GLU A 91 2.22 14.71 24.10
C GLU A 91 1.69 15.08 25.49
N HIS A 92 0.42 15.51 25.59
CA HIS A 92 -0.23 15.71 26.87
C HIS A 92 -0.25 14.40 27.67
N TYR A 93 -0.77 13.29 27.12
CA TYR A 93 -0.80 11.99 27.81
C TYR A 93 0.58 11.44 28.18
N LYS A 94 1.58 11.68 27.34
CA LYS A 94 2.97 11.30 27.63
C LYS A 94 3.48 11.97 28.91
N THR A 95 3.16 13.24 29.10
CA THR A 95 3.50 13.99 30.32
C THR A 95 2.85 13.37 31.58
N TYR A 96 1.58 12.93 31.50
CA TYR A 96 0.93 12.20 32.60
C TYR A 96 1.57 10.85 32.87
N ILE A 97 1.92 10.11 31.82
CA ILE A 97 2.55 8.80 31.97
C ILE A 97 3.92 8.95 32.63
N ASP A 98 4.71 9.95 32.23
CA ASP A 98 6.05 10.16 32.76
C ASP A 98 6.03 10.65 34.22
N THR A 99 5.08 11.52 34.58
CA THR A 99 4.85 11.91 35.99
C THR A 99 4.39 10.74 36.84
N PHE A 100 3.48 9.90 36.34
CA PHE A 100 3.05 8.68 37.03
C PHE A 100 4.22 7.69 37.21
N LYS A 101 5.04 7.48 36.18
CA LYS A 101 6.25 6.64 36.28
C LYS A 101 7.22 7.14 37.35
N GLN A 102 7.41 8.45 37.47
CA GLN A 102 8.24 9.03 38.52
C GLN A 102 7.64 8.76 39.91
N PHE A 103 6.32 8.90 40.06
CA PHE A 103 5.64 8.55 41.31
C PHE A 103 5.81 7.08 41.70
N LEU A 104 5.74 6.17 40.72
CA LEU A 104 5.92 4.74 40.96
C LEU A 104 7.30 4.38 41.54
N GLN A 105 8.32 5.23 41.42
CA GLN A 105 9.62 5.02 42.07
C GLN A 105 9.52 5.04 43.60
N TYR A 106 8.47 5.65 44.14
CA TYR A 106 8.18 5.68 45.56
C TYR A 106 7.26 4.53 46.02
N VAL A 107 6.78 3.70 45.10
CA VAL A 107 5.94 2.54 45.40
C VAL A 107 6.83 1.29 45.49
N GLN A 108 6.67 0.50 46.55
CA GLN A 108 7.40 -0.76 46.70
C GLN A 108 6.94 -1.80 45.68
N GLU A 109 7.77 -2.82 45.42
CA GLU A 109 7.49 -3.86 44.42
C GLU A 109 6.19 -4.62 44.67
N ASP A 110 5.74 -4.70 45.93
CA ASP A 110 4.48 -5.33 46.34
C ASP A 110 3.23 -4.46 46.08
N ALA A 111 3.43 -3.21 45.65
CA ALA A 111 2.39 -2.19 45.45
C ALA A 111 1.55 -1.86 46.70
N GLU A 112 1.91 -2.37 47.88
CA GLU A 112 1.16 -2.16 49.11
C GLU A 112 1.66 -0.91 49.86
N TYR A 113 2.98 -0.67 49.81
CA TYR A 113 3.61 0.40 50.56
C TYR A 113 4.16 1.51 49.66
N ILE A 114 3.88 2.75 50.04
CA ILE A 114 4.39 3.96 49.40
C ILE A 114 5.38 4.64 50.35
N ASN A 115 6.59 4.91 49.88
CA ASN A 115 7.60 5.69 50.56
C ASN A 115 7.22 7.19 50.54
N LEU A 116 6.31 7.56 51.44
CA LEU A 116 5.85 8.94 51.60
C LEU A 116 6.97 9.89 52.02
N ASN A 117 8.00 9.41 52.72
CA ASN A 117 9.13 10.25 53.11
C ASN A 117 9.99 10.64 51.91
N GLY A 118 10.22 9.69 50.98
CA GLY A 118 10.88 9.98 49.71
C GLY A 118 10.08 10.96 48.88
N TYR A 119 8.80 10.66 48.65
CA TYR A 119 7.89 11.52 47.88
C TYR A 119 7.77 12.94 48.47
N LYS A 120 7.67 13.06 49.80
CA LYS A 120 7.52 14.36 50.48
C LYS A 120 8.68 15.32 50.19
N ASN A 121 9.88 14.80 49.95
CA ASN A 121 11.08 15.59 49.69
C ASN A 121 11.26 15.91 48.18
N ASP A 122 10.48 15.29 47.30
CA ASP A 122 10.53 15.53 45.86
C ASP A 122 9.62 16.70 45.49
N GLU A 123 10.12 17.93 45.69
CA GLU A 123 9.38 19.15 45.39
C GLU A 123 8.97 19.25 43.91
N LYS A 124 9.83 18.77 43.01
CA LYS A 124 9.57 18.81 41.57
C LYS A 124 8.40 17.89 41.22
N LEU A 125 8.43 16.64 41.65
CA LEU A 125 7.35 15.71 41.37
C LEU A 125 6.02 16.16 41.97
N LYS A 126 6.04 16.81 43.14
CA LYS A 126 4.82 17.38 43.74
C LYS A 126 4.22 18.49 42.88
N GLU A 127 5.06 19.36 42.31
CA GLU A 127 4.62 20.41 41.39
C GLU A 127 4.06 19.79 40.11
N ASP A 128 4.77 18.84 39.51
CA ASP A 128 4.35 18.15 38.30
C ASP A 128 3.01 17.40 38.49
N ILE A 129 2.83 16.70 39.63
CA ILE A 129 1.57 16.04 39.98
C ILE A 129 0.45 17.06 40.24
N LYS A 130 0.76 18.18 40.90
CA LYS A 130 -0.23 19.23 41.16
C LYS A 130 -0.73 19.85 39.86
N ASP A 131 0.16 20.08 38.91
CA ASP A 131 -0.21 20.60 37.60
C ASP A 131 -1.00 19.57 36.79
N ALA A 132 -0.57 18.30 36.79
CA ALA A 132 -1.32 17.20 36.18
C ALA A 132 -2.75 17.07 36.76
N ILE A 133 -2.92 17.24 38.07
CA ILE A 133 -4.23 17.23 38.72
C ILE A 133 -5.11 18.39 38.22
N LYS A 134 -4.56 19.61 38.13
CA LYS A 134 -5.32 20.77 37.63
C LYS A 134 -5.79 20.53 36.19
N SER A 135 -4.88 20.12 35.31
CA SER A 135 -5.21 19.86 33.91
C SER A 135 -6.18 18.70 33.71
N PHE A 136 -6.27 17.76 34.66
CA PHE A 136 -7.27 16.69 34.63
C PHE A 136 -8.69 17.19 34.96
N PHE A 137 -8.81 18.21 35.83
CA PHE A 137 -10.11 18.77 36.23
C PHE A 137 -10.56 19.96 35.38
N GLU A 138 -9.66 20.58 34.62
CA GLU A 138 -9.96 21.72 33.74
C GLU A 138 -10.40 21.31 32.33
N ASN A 139 -10.27 20.02 31.96
CA ASN A 139 -10.81 19.41 30.73
C ASN A 139 -12.20 18.79 30.96
#